data_AF-A0A106BKZ3-F1
#
_entry.id   AF-A0A106BKZ3-F1
#
_cell.length_a   1.000
_cell.length_b   1.000
_cell.length_c   1.000
_cell.angle_alpha   90.00
_cell.angle_beta   90.00
_cell.angle_gamma   90.00
#
_symmetry.space_group_name_H-M   'P 1'
#
loop_
_entity.id
_entity.type
_entity.pdbx_description
1 polymer ?
#
loop_
_entity_poly.entity_id
_entity_poly.type
_entity_poly.pdbx_seq_one_letter_code
_entity_poly.pdbx_strand_id
1 'polypeptide(L)' 'MPLSKLSDLKAELGRLYRQAKSGKVATSDASRLAFILNSLGRVIVDAELEQRIQQLEQQLEGDCDES' A
#
# COMPACT_ATOMS: atom_id res chain seq x y z
N MET A 1 11.57 8.29 -5.01
CA MET A 1 10.35 7.65 -5.53
C MET A 1 9.19 8.07 -4.65
N PRO A 2 8.01 8.39 -5.21
CA PRO A 2 6.79 8.53 -4.40
C PRO A 2 6.44 7.18 -3.76
N LEU A 3 5.70 7.19 -2.65
CA LEU A 3 5.18 5.99 -1.98
C LEU A 3 3.65 5.99 -2.03
N SER A 4 3.08 6.16 -3.23
CA SER A 4 1.64 6.33 -3.42
C SER A 4 0.93 5.06 -3.88
N LYS A 5 1.66 4.06 -4.38
CA LYS A 5 1.09 2.77 -4.81
C LYS A 5 1.84 1.59 -4.19
N LEU A 6 1.19 0.43 -4.10
CA LEU A 6 1.82 -0.80 -3.60
C LEU A 6 3.09 -1.21 -4.38
N SER A 7 3.17 -0.89 -5.68
CA SER A 7 4.37 -1.13 -6.48
C SER A 7 5.59 -0.38 -5.96
N ASP A 8 5.40 0.85 -5.50
CA ASP A 8 6.47 1.70 -4.98
C ASP A 8 6.96 1.17 -3.64
N LEU A 9 6.03 0.78 -2.77
CA LEU A 9 6.34 0.15 -1.49
C LEU A 9 7.09 -1.17 -1.68
N LYS A 10 6.67 -2.01 -2.64
CA LYS A 10 7.36 -3.25 -2.98
C LYS A 10 8.80 -2.98 -3.42
N ALA A 11 9.02 -1.97 -4.27
CA ALA A 11 10.35 -1.59 -4.72
C ALA A 11 11.22 -1.13 -3.54
N GLU A 12 10.66 -0.30 -2.65
CA GLU A 12 11.37 0.24 -1.50
C GLU A 12 11.67 -0.82 -0.44
N LEU A 13 10.73 -1.72 -0.13
CA LEU A 13 10.95 -2.89 0.73
C LEU A 13 12.06 -3.80 0.17
N GLY A 14 12.07 -4.04 -1.15
CA GLY A 14 13.14 -4.79 -1.81
C GLY A 14 14.50 -4.10 -1.72
N ARG A 15 14.53 -2.77 -1.83
CA ARG A 15 15.73 -1.94 -1.64
C ARG A 15 16.25 -2.04 -0.20
N LEU A 16 15.36 -1.94 0.77
CA LEU A 16 15.67 -2.03 2.20
C LEU A 16 16.21 -3.41 2.57
N TYR A 17 15.57 -4.48 2.08
CA TYR A 17 16.02 -5.85 2.27
C TYR A 17 17.45 -6.06 1.75
N ARG A 18 17.75 -5.60 0.54
CA ARG A 18 19.12 -5.73 -0.03
C ARG A 18 20.15 -4.98 0.80
N GLN A 19 19.82 -3.78 1.29
CA GLN A 19 20.70 -3.00 2.15
C GLN A 19 20.99 -3.72 3.47
N ALA A 20 19.95 -4.23 4.14
CA ALA A 20 20.09 -5.01 5.36
C ALA A 20 20.92 -6.29 5.14
N LYS A 21 20.64 -7.03 4.06
CA LYS A 21 21.38 -8.24 3.68
C LYS A 21 22.86 -7.96 3.41
N SER A 22 23.18 -6.81 2.84
CA SER A 22 24.56 -6.39 2.58
C SER A 22 25.27 -5.79 3.80
N GLY A 23 24.60 -5.69 4.95
CA GLY A 23 25.15 -5.08 6.17
C GLY A 23 25.24 -3.54 6.14
N LYS A 24 24.75 -2.89 5.08
CA LYS A 24 24.72 -1.42 4.96
C LYS A 24 23.74 -0.75 5.92
N VAL A 25 22.73 -1.49 6.38
CA VAL A 25 21.73 -1.06 7.36
C VAL A 25 21.60 -2.17 8.40
N ALA A 26 21.53 -1.81 9.67
CA ALA A 26 21.28 -2.78 10.74
C ALA A 26 19.91 -3.43 10.54
N THR A 27 19.84 -4.75 10.74
CA THR A 27 18.59 -5.53 10.56
C THR A 27 17.47 -5.04 11.49
N SER A 28 17.81 -4.55 12.69
CA SER A 28 16.88 -3.92 13.62
C SER A 28 16.22 -2.66 13.03
N ASP A 29 17.03 -1.78 12.43
CA ASP A 29 16.53 -0.54 11.84
C ASP A 29 15.75 -0.81 10.55
N ALA A 30 16.21 -1.77 9.74
CA ALA A 30 15.48 -2.24 8.58
C ALA A 30 14.10 -2.82 8.96
N SER A 31 14.00 -3.54 10.08
CA SER A 31 12.71 -4.09 10.54
C SER A 31 11.75 -2.98 10.94
N ARG A 32 12.23 -1.93 11.62
CA ARG A 32 11.41 -0.76 12.00
C ARG A 32 10.93 0.02 10.78
N LEU A 33 11.80 0.21 9.79
CA LEU A 33 11.44 0.87 8.53
C LEU A 33 10.44 0.04 7.71
N ALA A 34 10.62 -1.28 7.66
CA ALA A 34 9.68 -2.18 6.98
C ALA A 34 8.29 -2.14 7.64
N PHE A 35 8.22 -2.04 8.96
CA PHE A 35 6.94 -1.86 9.67
C PHE A 35 6.21 -0.58 9.22
N ILE A 36 6.92 0.55 9.16
CA ILE A 36 6.34 1.82 8.69
C ILE A 36 5.84 1.70 7.24
N LEU A 37 6.65 1.12 6.35
CA LEU A 37 6.27 0.89 4.96
C LEU A 37 5.03 -0.01 4.85
N ASN A 38 4.94 -1.07 5.65
CA ASN A 38 3.77 -1.95 5.67
C ASN A 38 2.51 -1.23 6.19
N SER A 39 2.63 -0.37 7.21
CA SER A 39 1.51 0.45 7.68
C SER A 39 1.02 1.41 6.61
N LEU A 40 1.93 2.04 5.86
CA LEU A 40 1.56 2.86 4.71
C LEU A 40 0.85 2.05 3.62
N GLY A 41 1.29 0.81 3.39
CA GLY A 41 0.67 -0.09 2.42
C GLY A 41 -0.77 -0.42 2.76
N ARG A 42 -1.09 -0.56 4.06
CA ARG A 42 -2.48 -0.73 4.52
C ARG A 42 -3.33 0.48 4.18
N VAL A 43 -2.85 1.69 4.48
CA VAL A 43 -3.59 2.93 4.18
C VAL A 43 -3.88 3.07 2.68
N ILE A 44 -2.91 2.73 1.82
CA ILE A 44 -3.11 2.76 0.36
C ILE A 44 -4.20 1.77 -0.06
N VAL A 45 -4.14 0.54 0.45
CA VAL A 45 -5.15 -0.49 0.13
C VAL A 45 -6.53 -0.09 0.65
N ASP A 46 -6.61 0.44 1.87
CA ASP A 46 -7.88 0.87 2.45
C ASP A 46 -8.52 1.97 1.59
N ALA A 47 -7.75 2.96 1.14
CA ALA A 47 -8.23 4.01 0.25
C ALA A 47 -8.66 3.47 -1.13
N GLU A 48 -7.90 2.55 -1.72
CA GLU A 48 -8.28 1.90 -2.99
C GLU A 48 -9.56 1.06 -2.84
N LEU A 49 -9.74 0.39 -1.71
CA LEU A 49 -10.95 -0.38 -1.41
C LEU A 49 -12.15 0.53 -1.19
N GLU A 50 -12.01 1.63 -0.45
CA GLU A 50 -13.05 2.63 -0.24
C GLU A 50 -13.55 3.19 -1.58
N GLN A 51 -12.63 3.55 -2.48
CA GLN A 51 -12.97 4.02 -3.82
C GLN A 51 -13.74 2.97 -4.64
N ARG A 52 -13.34 1.69 -4.55
CA ARG A 52 -14.01 0.61 -5.25
C ARG A 52 -15.39 0.32 -4.69
N ILE A 53 -15.55 0.38 -3.36
CA ILE A 53 -16.84 0.21 -2.69
C ILE A 53 -17.78 1.34 -3.14
N GLN A 54 -17.33 2.59 -3.09
CA GLN A 54 -18.11 3.74 -3.53
C GLN A 54 -18.58 3.62 -4.99
N GLN A 55 -17.74 3.10 -5.88
CA GLN A 55 -18.12 2.84 -7.28
C GLN A 55 -19.21 1.77 -7.41
N LEU A 56 -19.14 0.71 -6.61
CA LEU A 56 -20.15 -0.35 -6.61
C LEU A 56 -21.48 0.15 -6.04
N GLU A 57 -21.44 0.95 -4.96
CA GLU A 57 -22.62 1.57 -4.37
C GLU A 57 -23.32 2.49 -5.37
N GLN A 58 -22.58 3.31 -6.12
CA GLN A 58 -23.13 4.16 -7.18
C GLN A 58 -23.78 3.37 -8.32
N GLN A 59 -23.21 2.23 -8.70
CA GLN A 59 -23.80 1.36 -9.72
C GLN A 59 -25.12 0.77 -9.23
N LEU A 60 -25.17 0.30 -7.98
CA LEU A 60 -26.38 -0.27 -7.40
C LEU A 60 -27.48 0.77 -7.17
N GLU A 61 -27.12 2.00 -6.82
CA GLU A 61 -28.08 3.12 -6.72
C GLU A 61 -28.64 3.52 -8.08
N GLY A 62 -27.80 3.56 -9.12
CA GLY A 62 -28.24 3.86 -10.49
C GLY A 62 -29.16 2.79 -11.09
N ASP A 63 -28.95 1.52 -10.75
CA ASP A 63 -29.77 0.41 -11.23
C ASP A 63 -31.19 0.39 -10.61
N CYS A 64 -31.40 1.05 -9.45
CA CYS A 64 -32.71 1.11 -8.78
C CYS A 64 -33.63 2.20 -9.34
N ASP A 65 -33.12 3.16 -10.13
CA ASP A 65 -33.92 4.25 -10.72
C ASP A 65 -34.53 3.87 -12.10
N GLU A 66 -34.13 2.72 -12.68
CA GLU A 66 -34.59 2.26 -14.02
C GLU A 66 -35.59 1.09 -14.02
N SER A 67 -36.06 0.62 -12.85
CA SER A 67 -37.02 -0.51 -12.73
C SER A 67 -38.44 -0.11 -12.32
#